data_AF-M2U6V9-F1
#
_entry.id   AF-M2U6V9-F1
#
_cell.length_a   1.000
_cell.length_b   1.000
_cell.length_c   1.000
_cell.angle_alpha   90.00
_cell.angle_beta   90.00
_cell.angle_gamma   90.00
#
_symmetry.space_group_name_H-M   'P 1'
#
loop_
_entity.id
_entity.type
_entity.pdbx_description
1 polymer ?
#
loop_
_entity_poly.entity_id
_entity_poly.type
_entity_poly.pdbx_seq_one_letter_code
_entity_poly.pdbx_strand_id
1 'polypeptide(L)'
;KRNQATSPLLRLPAELRMKIYDYVFDAGSISPKYETQDHRTWEYPRTNLSLIQACRQTWAETRLLPFTRNVFSGYSEHVIEMLCKNLTRSQANAISRVRLLVDAFAIYRDGKIPHSGLKPWIIVELSDLCMFEGLKELELVWFGSDIEPVQTELHKQVTEVLERSGRTDILLTVVPDPPPPPPTN
;
A
#
# COMPACT_ATOMS: atom_id res chain seq x y z
N LYS A 1 29.02 -18.20 -12.56
CA LYS A 1 28.72 -19.26 -13.56
C LYS A 1 28.18 -20.56 -12.93
N ARG A 2 28.68 -21.04 -11.77
CA ARG A 2 28.16 -22.25 -11.09
C ARG A 2 26.62 -22.29 -10.95
N ASN A 3 26.02 -21.22 -10.45
CA ASN A 3 24.57 -21.18 -10.22
C ASN A 3 23.74 -21.36 -11.50
N GLN A 4 24.19 -20.83 -12.64
CA GLN A 4 23.53 -21.03 -13.93
C GLN A 4 23.61 -22.48 -14.42
N ALA A 5 24.59 -23.27 -13.99
CA ALA A 5 24.73 -24.67 -14.37
C ALA A 5 23.97 -25.61 -13.43
N THR A 6 23.92 -25.28 -12.13
CA THR A 6 23.42 -26.21 -11.10
C THR A 6 22.03 -25.87 -10.57
N SER A 7 21.58 -24.61 -10.69
CA SER A 7 20.25 -24.22 -10.21
C SER A 7 19.19 -24.57 -11.26
N PRO A 8 18.16 -25.36 -10.92
CA PRO A 8 17.02 -25.58 -11.80
C PRO A 8 16.35 -24.28 -12.23
N LEU A 9 16.18 -23.32 -11.29
CA LEU A 9 15.56 -22.03 -11.54
C LEU A 9 16.41 -21.16 -12.48
N LEU A 10 17.72 -21.05 -12.22
CA LEU A 10 18.59 -20.14 -13.00
C LEU A 10 19.02 -20.69 -14.36
N ARG A 11 18.74 -21.96 -14.64
CA ARG A 11 18.84 -22.55 -15.99
C ARG A 11 17.68 -22.17 -16.90
N LEU A 12 16.54 -21.77 -16.33
CA LEU A 12 15.39 -21.34 -17.13
C LEU A 12 15.71 -20.03 -17.86
N PRO A 13 15.15 -19.79 -19.05
CA PRO A 13 15.13 -18.46 -19.68
C PRO A 13 14.56 -17.39 -18.75
N ALA A 14 14.95 -16.14 -18.95
CA ALA A 14 14.56 -15.02 -18.09
C ALA A 14 13.04 -14.86 -18.01
N GLU A 15 12.34 -15.10 -19.11
CA GLU A 15 10.89 -15.01 -19.23
C GLU A 15 10.18 -16.00 -18.30
N LEU A 16 10.67 -17.23 -18.20
CA LEU A 16 10.10 -18.24 -17.31
C LEU A 16 10.41 -17.95 -15.85
N ARG A 17 11.62 -17.44 -15.55
CA ARG A 17 11.96 -16.99 -14.19
C ARG A 17 11.03 -15.87 -13.74
N MET A 18 10.78 -14.90 -14.61
CA MET A 18 9.89 -13.77 -14.31
C MET A 18 8.47 -14.25 -14.03
N LYS A 19 7.92 -15.19 -14.82
CA LYS A 19 6.63 -15.82 -14.51
C LYS A 19 6.61 -16.49 -13.13
N ILE A 20 7.67 -17.21 -12.75
CA ILE A 20 7.76 -17.82 -11.41
C ILE A 20 7.80 -16.74 -10.33
N TYR A 21 8.58 -15.68 -10.53
CA TYR A 21 8.65 -14.57 -9.59
C TYR A 21 7.29 -13.89 -9.42
N ASP A 22 6.51 -13.75 -10.49
CA ASP A 22 5.17 -13.19 -10.42
C ASP A 22 4.29 -13.99 -9.45
N TYR A 23 4.31 -15.33 -9.53
CA TYR A 23 3.58 -16.18 -8.57
C TYR A 23 4.14 -16.11 -7.13
N VAL A 24 5.45 -15.94 -6.98
CA VAL A 24 6.07 -15.91 -5.64
C VAL A 24 5.86 -14.57 -4.95
N PHE A 25 5.90 -13.46 -5.68
CA PHE A 25 5.88 -12.12 -5.07
C PHE A 25 4.52 -11.45 -5.06
N ASP A 26 3.50 -12.03 -5.69
CA ASP A 26 2.11 -11.57 -5.64
C ASP A 26 1.39 -12.16 -4.41
N ALA A 27 1.54 -11.49 -3.25
CA ALA A 27 0.85 -11.85 -2.02
C ALA A 27 -0.48 -11.09 -1.85
N GLY A 28 -0.88 -10.29 -2.85
CA GLY A 28 -2.05 -9.41 -2.79
C GLY A 28 -1.80 -8.13 -2.00
N SER A 29 -1.51 -8.24 -0.69
CA SER A 29 -1.29 -7.08 0.18
C SER A 29 -0.14 -7.26 1.16
N ILE A 30 0.49 -6.15 1.51
CA ILE A 30 1.52 -6.02 2.53
C ILE A 30 1.01 -5.05 3.59
N SER A 31 0.90 -5.51 4.84
CA SER A 31 0.44 -4.71 5.98
C SER A 31 1.48 -4.65 7.10
N PRO A 32 1.47 -3.60 7.94
CA PRO A 32 2.18 -3.60 9.21
C PRO A 32 1.69 -4.74 10.11
N LYS A 33 2.58 -5.38 10.86
CA LYS A 33 2.21 -6.43 11.82
C LYS A 33 1.52 -5.82 13.04
N TYR A 34 0.24 -6.11 13.24
CA TYR A 34 -0.55 -5.53 14.33
C TYR A 34 -0.33 -6.21 15.69
N GLU A 35 0.08 -7.48 15.69
CA GLU A 35 0.14 -8.31 16.92
C GLU A 35 1.19 -7.86 17.94
N THR A 36 2.20 -7.08 17.55
CA THR A 36 3.38 -6.84 18.40
C THR A 36 3.57 -5.38 18.85
N GLN A 37 2.67 -4.45 18.50
CA GLN A 37 2.91 -2.98 18.60
C GLN A 37 4.23 -2.53 17.93
N ASP A 38 4.89 -3.42 17.20
CA ASP A 38 6.14 -3.18 16.49
C ASP A 38 5.82 -2.99 15.01
N HIS A 39 5.41 -1.77 14.68
CA HIS A 39 5.09 -1.30 13.34
C HIS A 39 6.31 -1.29 12.39
N ARG A 40 7.48 -1.74 12.84
CA ARG A 40 8.66 -1.93 11.98
C ARG A 40 8.64 -3.25 11.24
N THR A 41 7.79 -4.19 11.67
CA THR A 41 7.70 -5.53 11.08
C THR A 41 6.48 -5.65 10.18
N TRP A 42 6.67 -6.41 9.10
CA TRP A 42 5.73 -6.51 8.00
C TRP A 42 5.08 -7.89 8.01
N GLU A 43 3.79 -7.94 7.74
CA GLU A 43 3.11 -9.15 7.33
C GLU A 43 3.40 -9.39 5.85
N TYR A 44 4.49 -10.12 5.61
CA TYR A 44 4.80 -10.66 4.31
C TYR A 44 5.37 -12.07 4.47
N PRO A 45 4.98 -13.05 3.64
CA PRO A 45 5.45 -14.42 3.81
C PRO A 45 6.99 -14.47 3.74
N ARG A 46 7.62 -14.85 4.87
CA ARG A 46 9.09 -14.96 4.95
C ARG A 46 9.66 -15.92 3.91
N THR A 47 8.88 -16.94 3.54
CA THR A 47 9.18 -17.87 2.45
C THR A 47 9.42 -17.15 1.12
N ASN A 48 8.68 -16.07 0.84
CA ASN A 48 8.81 -15.34 -0.42
C ASN A 48 10.08 -14.49 -0.43
N LEU A 49 10.49 -13.96 0.73
CA LEU A 49 11.77 -13.24 0.89
C LEU A 49 13.00 -14.16 0.80
N SER A 50 12.85 -15.46 1.07
CA SER A 50 13.98 -16.41 1.00
C SER A 50 14.61 -16.47 -0.41
N LEU A 51 13.80 -16.28 -1.46
CA LEU A 51 14.25 -16.28 -2.85
C LEU A 51 15.15 -15.08 -3.16
N ILE A 52 14.84 -13.91 -2.58
CA ILE A 52 15.65 -12.70 -2.68
C ILE A 52 17.03 -12.93 -2.06
N GLN A 53 17.10 -13.71 -0.98
CA GLN A 53 18.32 -13.96 -0.22
C GLN A 53 19.17 -15.14 -0.74
N ALA A 54 18.62 -15.96 -1.65
CA ALA A 54 19.28 -17.18 -2.10
C ALA A 54 20.61 -16.94 -2.84
N CYS A 55 20.66 -15.97 -3.75
CA CYS A 55 21.90 -15.60 -4.44
C CYS A 55 21.86 -14.18 -5.04
N ARG A 56 23.01 -13.67 -5.49
CA ARG A 56 23.11 -12.33 -6.09
C ARG A 56 22.26 -12.15 -7.36
N GLN A 57 22.08 -13.21 -8.15
CA GLN A 57 21.29 -13.14 -9.37
C GLN A 57 19.80 -12.99 -9.05
N THR A 58 19.24 -13.84 -8.18
CA THR A 58 17.84 -13.71 -7.74
C THR A 58 17.63 -12.39 -7.03
N TRP A 59 18.55 -11.96 -6.16
CA TRP A 59 18.49 -10.64 -5.53
C TRP A 59 18.38 -9.50 -6.56
N ALA A 60 19.24 -9.49 -7.57
CA ALA A 60 19.23 -8.45 -8.60
C ALA A 60 17.93 -8.44 -9.41
N GLU A 61 17.38 -9.61 -9.71
CA GLU A 61 16.13 -9.78 -10.47
C GLU A 61 14.88 -9.45 -9.63
N THR A 62 14.89 -9.69 -8.32
CA THR A 62 13.65 -9.77 -7.52
C THR A 62 13.52 -8.77 -6.38
N ARG A 63 14.60 -8.08 -5.96
CA ARG A 63 14.60 -7.22 -4.75
C ARG A 63 13.53 -6.12 -4.72
N LEU A 64 13.01 -5.71 -5.88
CA LEU A 64 11.94 -4.70 -5.98
C LEU A 64 10.53 -5.30 -6.15
N LEU A 65 10.41 -6.60 -6.44
CA LEU A 65 9.12 -7.23 -6.72
C LEU A 65 8.13 -7.20 -5.55
N PRO A 66 8.54 -7.32 -4.27
CA PRO A 66 7.61 -7.11 -3.16
C PRO A 66 6.94 -5.73 -3.22
N PHE A 67 7.65 -4.71 -3.69
CA PHE A 67 7.18 -3.32 -3.74
C PHE A 67 6.34 -3.04 -4.99
N THR A 68 6.73 -3.58 -6.15
CA THR A 68 6.03 -3.33 -7.41
C THR A 68 4.77 -4.16 -7.59
N ARG A 69 4.65 -5.30 -6.89
CA ARG A 69 3.56 -6.27 -7.10
C ARG A 69 2.47 -6.22 -6.06
N ASN A 70 2.72 -5.74 -4.85
CA ASN A 70 1.75 -5.79 -3.76
C ASN A 70 1.10 -4.43 -3.50
N VAL A 71 -0.08 -4.46 -2.90
CA VAL A 71 -0.74 -3.26 -2.36
C VAL A 71 -0.32 -3.06 -0.91
N PHE A 72 0.19 -1.88 -0.59
CA PHE A 72 0.59 -1.53 0.77
C PHE A 72 -0.63 -1.04 1.52
N SER A 73 -1.05 -1.75 2.57
CA SER A 73 -2.34 -1.51 3.21
C SER A 73 -2.28 -1.47 4.74
N GLY A 74 -3.09 -0.59 5.33
CA GLY A 74 -3.23 -0.44 6.78
C GLY A 74 -3.64 0.98 7.16
N TYR A 75 -3.64 1.27 8.45
CA TYR A 75 -3.88 2.64 8.93
C TYR A 75 -2.88 3.64 8.36
N SER A 76 -3.35 4.85 8.03
CA SER A 76 -2.55 5.87 7.34
C SER A 76 -1.23 6.15 8.04
N GLU A 77 -1.26 6.34 9.36
CA GLU A 77 -0.09 6.61 10.20
C GLU A 77 1.02 5.56 10.02
N HIS A 78 0.66 4.28 10.08
CA HIS A 78 1.61 3.18 10.03
C HIS A 78 2.14 2.97 8.62
N VAL A 79 1.27 3.04 7.61
CA VAL A 79 1.69 2.86 6.22
C VAL A 79 2.61 4.01 5.80
N ILE A 80 2.26 5.25 6.12
CA ILE A 80 3.02 6.42 5.68
C ILE A 80 4.34 6.51 6.45
N GLU A 81 4.36 6.29 7.77
CA GLU A 81 5.60 6.20 8.54
C GLU A 81 6.58 5.18 7.92
N MET A 82 6.06 4.02 7.56
CA MET A 82 6.82 2.95 6.98
C MET A 82 7.37 3.29 5.59
N LEU A 83 6.58 3.90 4.71
CA LEU A 83 7.04 4.33 3.38
C LEU A 83 8.07 5.46 3.46
N CYS A 84 7.89 6.39 4.40
CA CYS A 84 8.74 7.58 4.55
C CYS A 84 10.03 7.31 5.33
N LYS A 85 10.01 6.42 6.34
CA LYS A 85 11.14 6.23 7.26
C LYS A 85 11.86 4.89 7.12
N ASN A 86 11.16 3.82 6.75
CA ASN A 86 11.71 2.46 6.80
C ASN A 86 12.18 1.94 5.44
N LEU A 87 11.70 2.54 4.35
CA LEU A 87 12.09 2.16 2.98
C LEU A 87 13.13 3.11 2.41
N THR A 88 14.05 2.56 1.62
CA THR A 88 14.90 3.39 0.76
C THR A 88 14.05 4.07 -0.32
N ARG A 89 14.48 5.22 -0.81
CA ARG A 89 13.79 5.93 -1.90
C ARG A 89 13.53 5.05 -3.14
N SER A 90 14.47 4.17 -3.47
CA SER A 90 14.30 3.22 -4.59
C SER A 90 13.20 2.18 -4.33
N GLN A 91 12.97 1.77 -3.09
CA GLN A 91 11.91 0.84 -2.73
C GLN A 91 10.57 1.56 -2.67
N ALA A 92 10.52 2.72 -2.02
CA ALA A 92 9.30 3.52 -1.92
C ALA A 92 8.79 3.95 -3.30
N ASN A 93 9.68 4.41 -4.19
CA ASN A 93 9.32 4.75 -5.58
C ASN A 93 8.99 3.53 -6.45
N ALA A 94 9.22 2.30 -5.99
CA ALA A 94 8.77 1.11 -6.70
C ALA A 94 7.30 0.77 -6.38
N ILE A 95 6.73 1.38 -5.35
CA ILE A 95 5.35 1.15 -4.93
C ILE A 95 4.43 2.03 -5.76
N SER A 96 3.47 1.39 -6.43
CA SER A 96 2.47 2.07 -7.26
C SER A 96 1.08 2.12 -6.64
N ARG A 97 0.79 1.28 -5.64
CA ARG A 97 -0.57 1.10 -5.09
C ARG A 97 -0.55 1.11 -3.57
N VAL A 98 -1.33 2.00 -2.98
CA VAL A 98 -1.45 2.16 -1.53
C VAL A 98 -2.93 2.19 -1.14
N ARG A 99 -3.30 1.45 -0.09
CA ARG A 99 -4.65 1.41 0.49
C ARG A 99 -4.61 1.85 1.95
N LEU A 100 -5.11 3.04 2.25
CA LEU A 100 -5.09 3.61 3.59
C LEU A 100 -6.44 3.41 4.28
N LEU A 101 -6.41 2.84 5.47
CA LEU A 101 -7.54 2.88 6.42
C LEU A 101 -7.47 4.23 7.14
N VAL A 102 -8.54 5.02 7.04
CA VAL A 102 -8.63 6.34 7.68
C VAL A 102 -9.85 6.45 8.58
N ASP A 103 -9.66 7.17 9.67
CA ASP A 103 -10.78 7.65 10.49
C ASP A 103 -11.33 8.95 9.87
N ALA A 104 -12.56 8.89 9.37
CA ALA A 104 -13.32 10.11 9.06
C ALA A 104 -14.08 10.57 10.32
N PHE A 105 -14.20 11.87 10.50
CA PHE A 105 -15.16 12.41 11.47
C PHE A 105 -16.38 12.95 10.72
N ALA A 106 -17.57 12.76 11.30
CA ALA A 106 -18.81 13.38 10.85
C ALA A 106 -19.59 13.86 12.08
N ILE A 107 -19.87 15.16 12.15
CA ILE A 107 -20.74 15.72 13.19
C ILE A 107 -22.15 15.75 12.63
N TYR A 108 -23.06 14.94 13.19
CA TYR A 108 -24.49 14.98 12.87
C TYR A 108 -25.20 16.08 13.67
N ARG A 109 -25.95 16.95 12.99
CA ARG A 109 -26.78 17.97 13.63
C ARG A 109 -28.03 18.22 12.79
N ASP A 110 -29.21 18.09 13.41
CA ASP A 110 -30.52 18.39 12.78
C ASP A 110 -30.77 17.62 11.46
N GLY A 111 -30.36 16.36 11.38
CA GLY A 111 -30.49 15.54 10.17
C GLY A 111 -29.51 15.90 9.05
N LYS A 112 -28.51 16.75 9.32
CA LYS A 112 -27.45 17.15 8.38
C LYS A 112 -26.08 16.80 8.95
N ILE A 113 -25.08 16.68 8.08
CA ILE A 113 -23.66 16.56 8.44
C ILE A 113 -22.97 17.89 8.13
N PRO A 114 -23.02 18.90 9.03
CA PRO A 114 -22.41 20.20 8.78
C PRO A 114 -20.87 20.17 8.72
N HIS A 115 -20.22 19.17 9.33
CA HIS A 115 -18.76 19.02 9.31
C HIS A 115 -18.40 17.55 9.11
N SER A 116 -17.75 17.25 7.99
CA SER A 116 -17.14 15.96 7.71
C SER A 116 -15.77 16.15 7.07
N GLY A 117 -14.87 15.19 7.25
CA GLY A 117 -13.59 15.23 6.57
C GLY A 117 -12.47 14.46 7.26
N LEU A 118 -11.27 14.70 6.75
CA LEU A 118 -10.02 14.18 7.31
C LEU A 118 -9.53 15.06 8.44
N LYS A 119 -8.96 14.44 9.47
CA LYS A 119 -8.26 15.17 10.52
C LYS A 119 -7.05 15.91 9.90
N PRO A 120 -6.68 17.11 10.39
CA PRO A 120 -5.61 17.92 9.78
C PRO A 120 -4.25 17.21 9.65
N TRP A 121 -3.92 16.29 10.57
CA TRP A 121 -2.66 15.55 10.51
C TRP A 121 -2.62 14.55 9.34
N ILE A 122 -3.76 13.96 8.96
CA ILE A 122 -3.85 13.05 7.81
C ILE A 122 -3.55 13.82 6.50
N ILE A 123 -3.97 15.08 6.41
CA ILE A 123 -3.67 15.94 5.26
C ILE A 123 -2.15 16.11 5.09
N VAL A 124 -1.42 16.26 6.19
CA VAL A 124 0.05 16.35 6.18
C VAL A 124 0.67 15.03 5.74
N GLU A 125 0.23 13.91 6.31
CA GLU A 125 0.72 12.58 5.94
C GLU A 125 0.46 12.24 4.46
N LEU A 126 -0.71 12.59 3.92
CA LEU A 126 -1.02 12.44 2.50
C LEU A 126 -0.10 13.29 1.61
N SER A 127 0.30 14.47 2.09
CA SER A 127 1.26 15.32 1.37
C SER A 127 2.64 14.67 1.32
N ASP A 128 3.07 14.01 2.39
CA ASP A 128 4.33 13.24 2.42
C ASP A 128 4.27 12.06 1.44
N LEU A 129 3.14 11.37 1.36
CA LEU A 129 2.93 10.27 0.42
C LEU A 129 3.04 10.73 -1.05
N CYS A 130 2.64 11.97 -1.34
CA CYS A 130 2.76 12.54 -2.68
C CYS A 130 4.21 12.71 -3.17
N MET A 131 5.20 12.65 -2.27
CA MET A 131 6.63 12.73 -2.62
C MET A 131 7.14 11.48 -3.36
N PHE A 132 6.37 10.38 -3.38
CA PHE A 132 6.76 9.15 -4.06
C PHE A 132 6.27 9.15 -5.51
N GLU A 133 7.19 9.40 -6.46
CA GLU A 133 6.91 9.48 -7.90
C GLU A 133 6.29 8.20 -8.47
N GLY A 134 6.59 7.07 -7.83
CA GLY A 134 6.09 5.74 -8.21
C GLY A 134 4.61 5.52 -7.94
N LEU A 135 4.02 6.23 -6.97
CA LEU A 135 2.63 6.04 -6.57
C LEU A 135 1.69 6.41 -7.72
N LYS A 136 0.75 5.53 -8.07
CA LYS A 136 -0.23 5.72 -9.15
C LYS A 136 -1.66 5.50 -8.72
N GLU A 137 -1.89 4.71 -7.68
CA GLU A 137 -3.22 4.42 -7.16
C GLU A 137 -3.22 4.61 -5.64
N LEU A 138 -4.18 5.41 -5.17
CA LEU A 138 -4.44 5.63 -3.77
C LEU A 138 -5.90 5.28 -3.48
N GLU A 139 -6.10 4.27 -2.64
CA GLU A 139 -7.41 3.88 -2.15
C GLU A 139 -7.54 4.32 -0.69
N LEU A 140 -8.52 5.17 -0.38
CA LEU A 140 -8.91 5.47 0.99
C LEU A 140 -10.11 4.63 1.38
N VAL A 141 -9.93 3.82 2.41
CA VAL A 141 -10.97 3.07 3.08
C VAL A 141 -11.31 3.80 4.37
N TRP A 142 -12.57 4.16 4.57
CA TRP A 142 -12.96 4.90 5.77
C TRP A 142 -13.96 4.12 6.62
N PHE A 143 -13.80 4.21 7.93
CA PHE A 143 -14.69 3.55 8.90
C PHE A 143 -15.99 4.34 9.05
N GLY A 144 -16.95 4.08 8.17
CA GLY A 144 -18.33 4.50 8.37
C GLY A 144 -19.26 3.95 7.30
N SER A 145 -20.55 3.94 7.62
CA SER A 145 -21.61 3.48 6.71
C SER A 145 -21.59 4.25 5.39
N ASP A 146 -22.18 3.70 4.32
CA ASP A 146 -22.30 4.23 2.93
C ASP A 146 -22.93 5.64 2.80
N ILE A 147 -22.44 6.62 3.55
CA ILE A 147 -22.93 7.99 3.63
C ILE A 147 -22.25 8.76 2.51
N GLU A 148 -22.92 8.83 1.38
CA GLU A 148 -22.49 9.54 0.17
C GLU A 148 -21.93 10.96 0.45
N PRO A 149 -22.52 11.80 1.33
CA PRO A 149 -21.94 13.11 1.68
C PRO A 149 -20.52 13.04 2.25
N VAL A 150 -20.23 12.05 3.10
CA VAL A 150 -18.91 11.89 3.72
C VAL A 150 -17.91 11.41 2.67
N GLN A 151 -18.29 10.42 1.85
CA GLN A 151 -17.46 9.93 0.76
C GLN A 151 -17.08 11.06 -0.22
N THR A 152 -18.06 11.88 -0.60
CA THR A 152 -17.84 13.03 -1.49
C THR A 152 -16.88 14.04 -0.89
N GLU A 153 -17.05 14.39 0.38
CA GLU A 153 -16.19 15.35 1.07
C GLU A 153 -14.76 14.82 1.26
N LEU A 154 -14.60 13.54 1.62
CA LEU A 154 -13.29 12.89 1.70
C LEU A 154 -12.59 12.87 0.34
N HIS A 155 -13.30 12.49 -0.72
CA HIS A 155 -12.75 12.49 -2.07
C HIS A 155 -12.29 13.89 -2.44
N LYS A 156 -13.11 14.92 -2.23
CA LYS A 156 -12.76 16.31 -2.50
C LYS A 156 -11.51 16.75 -1.73
N GLN A 157 -11.43 16.51 -0.42
CA GLN A 157 -10.28 16.92 0.39
C GLN A 157 -8.98 16.25 -0.05
N VAL A 158 -9.03 14.96 -0.36
CA VAL A 158 -7.83 14.23 -0.83
C VAL A 158 -7.44 14.70 -2.23
N THR A 159 -8.40 14.91 -3.14
CA THR A 159 -8.12 15.51 -4.46
C THR A 159 -7.43 16.86 -4.33
N GLU A 160 -7.90 17.75 -3.44
CA GLU A 160 -7.25 19.04 -3.19
C GLU A 160 -5.81 18.90 -2.71
N VAL A 161 -5.52 17.89 -1.88
CA VAL A 161 -4.13 17.59 -1.44
C VAL A 161 -3.28 17.14 -2.62
N LEU A 162 -3.77 16.19 -3.41
CA LEU A 162 -3.05 15.68 -4.59
C LEU A 162 -2.76 16.81 -5.58
N GLU A 163 -3.73 17.68 -5.87
CA GLU A 163 -3.56 18.83 -6.75
C GLU A 163 -2.55 19.84 -6.22
N ARG A 164 -2.61 20.18 -4.93
CA ARG A 164 -1.62 21.08 -4.29
C ARG A 164 -0.21 20.51 -4.33
N SER A 165 -0.08 19.18 -4.27
CA SER A 165 1.18 18.47 -4.42
C SER A 165 1.59 18.22 -5.87
N GLY A 166 0.80 18.65 -6.86
CA GLY A 166 1.07 18.46 -8.28
C GLY A 166 0.93 17.01 -8.78
N ARG A 167 0.23 16.15 -8.03
CA ARG A 167 0.07 14.71 -8.28
C ARG A 167 -1.29 14.37 -8.90
N THR A 168 -1.62 15.00 -10.03
CA THR A 168 -2.85 14.69 -10.80
C THR A 168 -2.77 13.35 -11.55
N ASP A 169 -1.62 12.68 -11.50
CA ASP A 169 -1.38 11.37 -12.09
C ASP A 169 -1.83 10.20 -11.19
N ILE A 170 -2.22 10.47 -9.94
CA ILE A 170 -2.68 9.45 -9.00
C ILE A 170 -4.19 9.23 -9.17
N LEU A 171 -4.58 7.98 -9.44
CA LEU A 171 -5.96 7.54 -9.38
C LEU A 171 -6.40 7.41 -7.91
N LEU A 172 -7.33 8.26 -7.51
CA LEU A 172 -7.94 8.24 -6.19
C LEU A 172 -9.24 7.42 -6.20
N THR A 173 -9.40 6.50 -5.25
CA THR A 173 -10.68 5.86 -4.95
C THR A 173 -10.98 6.01 -3.47
N VAL A 174 -12.22 6.36 -3.12
CA VAL A 174 -12.68 6.43 -1.72
C VAL A 174 -13.82 5.43 -1.54
N VAL A 175 -13.65 4.46 -0.65
CA VAL A 175 -14.62 3.38 -0.39
C VAL A 175 -14.92 3.28 1.10
N PRO A 176 -16.16 2.94 1.48
CA PRO A 176 -16.48 2.59 2.86
C PRO A 176 -15.81 1.26 3.22
N ASP A 177 -15.43 1.09 4.49
CA ASP A 177 -14.89 -0.18 5.00
C ASP A 177 -15.93 -1.29 4.83
N PRO A 178 -15.63 -2.39 4.10
CA PRO A 178 -16.58 -3.47 3.93
C PRO A 178 -16.92 -4.11 5.29
N PRO A 179 -18.18 -4.50 5.51
CA PRO A 179 -18.55 -5.19 6.74
C PRO A 179 -17.70 -6.46 6.91
N PRO A 180 -17.31 -6.81 8.15
CA PRO A 180 -16.52 -8.00 8.39
C PRO A 180 -17.24 -9.23 7.81
N PRO A 181 -16.52 -10.17 7.19
CA PRO A 181 -17.13 -11.38 6.67
C PRO A 181 -17.86 -12.11 7.80
N PRO A 182 -19.03 -12.73 7.52
CA PRO A 182 -19.75 -13.49 8.54
C PRO A 182 -18.83 -14.59 9.09
N PRO A 183 -18.92 -14.90 10.40
CA PRO A 183 -18.10 -15.96 10.98
C PRO A 183 -18.33 -17.26 10.21
N THR A 184 -17.25 -17.86 9.72
CA THR A 184 -17.29 -19.21 9.13
C THR A 184 -17.67 -20.18 10.24
N ASN A 185 -18.89 -20.75 10.16
CA ASN A 185 -19.36 -21.85 11.01
C ASN A 185 -18.58 -23.14 10.74
#